data_AF-A0A6N2JXG1-F1
#
_entry.id   AF-A0A6N2JXG1-F1
#
_cell.length_a   1.000
_cell.length_b   1.000
_cell.length_c   1.000
_cell.angle_alpha   90.00
_cell.angle_beta   90.00
_cell.angle_gamma   90.00
#
_symmetry.space_group_name_H-M   'P 1'
#
loop_
_entity.id
_entity.type
_entity.pdbx_description
1 polymer ?
#
loop_
_entity_poly.entity_id
_entity_poly.type
_entity_poly.pdbx_seq_one_letter_code
_entity_poly.pdbx_strand_id
1 'polypeptide(L)' 'MSAQIDNSKDLGDRTDSEQWFICKRDTGICEIVKSDRNDEILDSVETWGAFASQSEAIAKRVGLIRAGKCKPQ' A
#
# COMPACT_ATOMS: atom_id res chain seq x y z
N MET A 1 19.64 47.76 -4.44
CA MET A 1 19.90 46.66 -5.37
C MET A 1 18.74 45.69 -5.24
N SER A 2 17.80 45.75 -6.18
CA SER A 2 16.60 44.90 -6.20
C SER A 2 16.64 44.04 -7.46
N ALA A 3 16.53 42.72 -7.29
CA ALA A 3 16.05 41.69 -8.23
C ALA A 3 16.18 40.34 -7.48
N GLN A 4 15.12 39.80 -6.88
CA GLN A 4 14.26 38.74 -7.44
C GLN A 4 15.02 37.62 -8.17
N ILE A 5 14.82 36.37 -7.72
CA ILE A 5 14.28 35.25 -8.51
C ILE A 5 13.78 34.19 -7.51
N ASP A 6 12.45 34.05 -7.48
CA ASP A 6 11.72 32.90 -6.98
C ASP A 6 11.99 31.66 -7.84
N ASN A 7 11.79 30.49 -7.22
CA ASN A 7 11.38 29.24 -7.88
C ASN A 7 12.42 28.49 -8.73
N SER A 8 12.98 27.42 -8.15
CA SER A 8 13.11 26.13 -8.85
C SER A 8 13.22 25.02 -7.81
N LYS A 9 12.10 24.38 -7.48
CA LYS A 9 11.50 23.25 -8.20
C LYS A 9 11.85 21.98 -7.42
N ASP A 10 11.05 21.79 -6.38
CA ASP A 10 10.77 20.50 -5.77
C ASP A 10 10.52 19.48 -6.88
N LEU A 11 11.52 18.66 -7.14
CA LEU A 11 11.52 17.61 -8.16
C LEU A 11 12.35 16.48 -7.60
N GLY A 12 11.65 15.51 -7.03
CA GLY A 12 12.26 14.22 -6.72
C GLY A 12 11.99 13.68 -5.33
N ASP A 13 10.92 14.07 -4.66
CA ASP A 13 10.34 13.21 -3.66
C ASP A 13 8.86 12.99 -4.00
N ARG A 14 8.63 12.15 -5.02
CA ARG A 14 7.57 11.15 -4.84
C ARG A 14 8.03 10.43 -3.60
N THR A 15 7.58 10.89 -2.44
CA THR A 15 7.49 10.07 -1.26
C THR A 15 6.64 8.90 -1.73
N ASP A 16 7.33 7.88 -2.26
CA ASP A 16 6.93 6.50 -2.17
C ASP A 16 6.92 6.22 -0.67
N SER A 17 5.99 6.88 0.03
CA SER A 17 5.65 6.62 1.40
C SER A 17 5.36 5.15 1.34
N GLU A 18 6.16 4.35 2.05
CA GLU A 18 6.17 2.89 1.91
C GLU A 18 4.75 2.38 2.13
N GLN A 19 4.00 2.26 1.03
CA GLN A 19 2.57 2.07 1.06
C GLN A 19 2.33 0.58 1.01
N TRP A 20 1.54 0.09 1.96
CA TRP A 20 1.27 -1.32 2.07
C TRP A 20 -0.19 -1.60 1.69
N PHE A 21 -0.37 -2.74 1.06
CA PHE A 21 -1.65 -3.21 0.57
C PHE A 21 -1.85 -4.65 1.03
N ILE A 22 -3.11 -5.02 1.24
CA ILE A 22 -3.55 -6.38 1.48
C ILE A 22 -4.24 -6.84 0.21
N CYS A 23 -3.72 -7.87 -0.43
CA CYS A 23 -4.21 -8.44 -1.67
C CYS A 23 -4.84 -9.80 -1.39
N LYS A 24 -6.13 -9.94 -1.69
CA LYS A 24 -6.84 -11.22 -1.63
C LYS A 24 -6.60 -12.00 -2.92
N ARG A 25 -6.05 -13.20 -2.77
CA ARG A 25 -5.92 -14.17 -3.85
C ARG A 25 -7.24 -14.92 -4.07
N ASP A 26 -7.38 -15.53 -5.24
CA ASP A 26 -8.50 -16.41 -5.59
C ASP A 26 -8.65 -17.60 -4.62
N THR A 27 -7.56 -18.08 -4.03
CA THR A 27 -7.53 -19.10 -2.97
C THR A 27 -8.25 -18.65 -1.67
N GLY A 28 -8.46 -17.35 -1.52
CA GLY A 28 -9.00 -16.70 -0.32
C GLY A 28 -7.94 -16.33 0.71
N ILE A 29 -6.66 -16.56 0.43
CA ILE A 29 -5.54 -16.10 1.24
C ILE A 29 -5.31 -14.61 0.98
N CYS A 30 -4.94 -13.87 2.02
CA CYS A 30 -4.62 -12.44 1.91
C CYS A 30 -3.14 -12.19 2.18
N GLU A 31 -2.47 -11.62 1.20
CA GLU A 31 -1.04 -11.31 1.21
C GLU A 31 -0.82 -9.83 1.45
N ILE A 32 0.26 -9.47 2.14
CA ILE A 32 0.62 -8.09 2.39
C ILE A 32 1.76 -7.74 1.45
N VAL A 33 1.52 -6.77 0.58
CA VAL A 33 2.45 -6.37 -0.48
C VAL A 33 2.73 -4.88 -0.36
N LYS A 34 3.90 -4.46 -0.82
CA LYS A 34 4.30 -3.06 -0.86
C LYS A 34 3.95 -2.47 -2.23
N SER A 35 3.79 -1.15 -2.29
CA SER A 35 3.34 -0.39 -3.47
C SER A 35 4.21 -0.58 -4.72
N ASP A 36 5.46 -0.96 -4.55
CA ASP A 36 6.40 -1.29 -5.63
C ASP A 36 6.03 -2.60 -6.37
N ARG A 37 5.16 -3.43 -5.80
CA ARG A 37 4.74 -4.71 -6.37
C ARG A 37 3.38 -4.64 -7.06
N ASN A 38 3.29 -3.80 -8.09
CA ASN A 38 2.04 -3.60 -8.82
C ASN A 38 1.45 -4.87 -9.43
N ASP A 39 2.27 -5.80 -9.92
CA ASP A 39 1.78 -7.05 -10.52
C ASP A 39 1.01 -7.90 -9.49
N GLU A 40 1.49 -7.94 -8.25
CA GLU A 40 0.83 -8.66 -7.16
C GLU A 40 -0.51 -8.00 -6.76
N ILE A 41 -0.61 -6.67 -6.89
CA ILE A 41 -1.85 -5.92 -6.64
C ILE A 41 -2.86 -6.14 -7.77
N LEU A 42 -2.41 -6.14 -9.03
CA LEU A 42 -3.25 -6.34 -10.21
C LEU A 42 -3.81 -7.76 -10.27
N ASP A 43 -3.05 -8.76 -9.82
CA ASP A 43 -3.48 -10.17 -9.76
C ASP A 43 -4.32 -10.49 -8.50
N SER A 44 -4.81 -9.47 -7.79
CA SER A 44 -5.66 -9.65 -6.62
C SER A 44 -7.14 -9.54 -6.98
N VAL A 45 -7.96 -10.41 -6.39
CA VAL A 45 -9.42 -10.38 -6.54
C VAL A 45 -10.00 -9.18 -5.79
N GLU A 46 -9.39 -8.82 -4.67
CA GLU A 46 -9.79 -7.70 -3.84
C GLU A 46 -8.55 -7.13 -3.16
N THR A 47 -8.43 -5.81 -3.13
CA THR A 47 -7.30 -5.11 -2.51
C THR A 47 -7.81 -4.16 -1.43
N TRP A 48 -7.10 -4.06 -0.32
CA TRP A 48 -7.31 -3.03 0.70
C TRP A 48 -5.98 -2.37 1.01
N GLY A 49 -5.91 -1.04 1.02
CA GLY A 49 -4.67 -0.40 1.44
C GLY A 49 -4.48 1.06 1.05
N ALA A 50 -3.21 1.36 0.75
CA ALA A 50 -2.44 2.56 1.05
C ALA A 50 -2.18 2.75 2.56
N PHE A 51 -1.84 1.67 3.26
CA PHE A 51 -1.43 1.74 4.66
C PHE A 51 -0.03 2.34 4.80
N ALA A 52 0.20 3.10 5.86
CA ALA A 52 1.47 3.80 6.07
C ALA A 52 2.60 2.87 6.54
N SER A 53 2.27 1.65 6.96
CA SER A 53 3.24 0.69 7.47
C SER A 53 2.77 -0.76 7.32
N GLN A 54 3.72 -1.68 7.28
CA GLN A 54 3.44 -3.12 7.23
C GLN A 54 2.65 -3.57 8.48
N SER A 55 2.96 -3.03 9.65
CA SER A 55 2.28 -3.36 10.91
C SER A 55 0.81 -2.98 10.89
N GLU A 56 0.47 -1.83 10.30
CA GLU A 56 -0.92 -1.42 10.08
C GLU A 56 -1.63 -2.38 9.13
N ALA A 57 -1.00 -2.74 8.01
CA ALA A 57 -1.54 -3.74 7.08
C ALA A 57 -1.74 -5.11 7.76
N ILE A 58 -0.85 -5.53 8.66
CA ILE A 58 -0.98 -6.77 9.44
C ILE A 58 -2.21 -6.69 10.35
N ALA A 59 -2.37 -5.59 11.11
CA ALA A 59 -3.51 -5.41 12.00
C ALA A 59 -4.84 -5.45 11.23
N LYS A 60 -4.89 -4.79 10.07
CA LYS A 60 -6.04 -4.80 9.17
C LYS A 60 -6.31 -6.19 8.59
N ARG A 61 -5.27 -6.93 8.18
CA ARG A 61 -5.39 -8.32 7.69
C ARG A 61 -6.02 -9.22 8.75
N VAL A 62 -5.59 -9.12 10.01
CA VAL A 62 -6.19 -9.89 11.11
C VAL A 62 -7.68 -9.55 11.28
N GLY A 63 -8.05 -8.28 11.15
CA GLY A 63 -9.46 -7.86 11.12
C GLY A 63 -10.24 -8.51 9.98
N LEU A 64 -9.66 -8.56 8.78
CA LEU A 64 -10.27 -9.23 7.62
C LEU A 64 -10.43 -10.74 7.82
N ILE A 65 -9.48 -11.39 8.50
CA ILE A 65 -9.61 -12.80 8.88
C ILE A 65 -10.79 -13.01 9.84
N ARG A 66 -10.89 -12.18 10.89
CA ARG A 66 -12.01 -12.25 11.84
C ARG A 66 -13.37 -11.98 11.20
N ALA A 67 -13.40 -11.15 10.15
CA ALA A 67 -14.60 -10.87 9.36
C ALA A 67 -14.93 -11.94 8.31
N GLY A 68 -14.13 -13.01 8.18
CA GLY A 68 -14.31 -14.06 7.18
C GLY A 68 -13.98 -13.65 5.75
N LYS A 69 -13.32 -12.50 5.56
CA LYS A 69 -12.90 -12.00 4.23
C LYS A 69 -11.61 -12.63 3.73
N CYS A 70 -10.74 -13.00 4.67
CA CYS A 70 -9.44 -13.63 4.43
C CYS A 70 -9.34 -14.95 5.19
N LYS A 71 -8.64 -15.93 4.61
CA LYS A 71 -8.28 -17.17 5.31
C LYS A 71 -6.97 -16.99 6.08
N PRO A 72 -6.82 -17.62 7.26
CA PRO A 72 -5.53 -17.76 7.91
C PRO A 72 -4.63 -18.68 7.06
N GLN A 73 -3.32 -18.40 7.08
CA GLN A 73 -2.27 -19.21 6.48
C GLN A 73 -1.35 -19.74 7.58
#